data_AF-Q8KGB6-F1
#
_entry.id   AF-Q8KGB6-F1
#
_cell.length_a   1.000
_cell.length_b   1.000
_cell.length_c   1.000
_cell.angle_alpha   90.00
_cell.angle_beta   90.00
_cell.angle_gamma   90.00
#
_symmetry.space_group_name_H-M   'P 1'
#
loop_
_entity.id
_entity.type
_entity.pdbx_description
1 polymer ?
#
loop_
_entity_poly.entity_id
_entity_poly.type
_entity_poly.pdbx_seq_one_letter_code
_entity_poly.pdbx_strand_id
1 'polypeptide(L)'
;MKSRLHPDIEKAYAVLDTGEPLSLELASALGRLPDSEVLDLVSLANRVKARHAANHGAIHACSIMNAKSGVCGENCRFCAQSKHNSAEVDVYELVDENKVLEQARSAWEQGIGHFGIVTSGYGYLKVTPEFERILGMIDRLHRELPGLHVCASLGVLGDAPAAELARHGIAHYNINIQVDPARYGELIADTHAVNERIGTIRRLRSNGIGVCCGGILGVGETMQERIGMIFALRDLDVTVIPLNVLVPIDGTPLEGAAPVSVPEIAKTFAICRLAHPTKIIKFAAGRETVMKDFQGLLMLAGADGFLTGGYLTTRGRDISTDRQLARQLSKFS
;
A
#
# COMPACT_ATOMS: atom_id res chain seq x y z
N MET A 1 -39.43 -14.79 2.96
CA MET A 1 -39.29 -13.34 2.66
C MET A 1 -38.14 -13.21 1.66
N LYS A 2 -38.30 -12.55 0.50
CA LYS A 2 -37.16 -12.29 -0.39
C LYS A 2 -36.16 -11.43 0.39
N SER A 3 -34.87 -11.74 0.31
CA SER A 3 -33.84 -10.93 0.94
C SER A 3 -33.85 -9.53 0.33
N ARG A 4 -33.43 -8.55 1.13
CA ARG A 4 -33.39 -7.12 0.74
C ARG A 4 -32.04 -6.72 0.14
N LEU A 5 -31.06 -7.62 0.13
CA LEU A 5 -29.73 -7.37 -0.40
C LEU A 5 -29.72 -7.52 -1.92
N HIS A 6 -28.81 -6.80 -2.59
CA HIS A 6 -28.52 -7.07 -3.99
C HIS A 6 -28.07 -8.53 -4.20
N PRO A 7 -28.55 -9.25 -5.24
CA PRO A 7 -28.24 -10.67 -5.44
C PRO A 7 -26.74 -11.01 -5.51
N ASP A 8 -25.92 -10.12 -6.06
CA ASP A 8 -24.47 -10.34 -6.10
C ASP A 8 -23.80 -10.16 -4.74
N ILE A 9 -24.34 -9.30 -3.86
CA ILE A 9 -23.89 -9.21 -2.47
C ILE A 9 -24.25 -10.49 -1.73
N GLU A 10 -25.45 -11.04 -1.95
CA GLU A 10 -25.86 -12.33 -1.36
C GLU A 10 -24.92 -13.46 -1.74
N LYS A 11 -24.53 -13.57 -3.02
CA LYS A 11 -23.54 -14.57 -3.45
C LYS A 11 -22.19 -14.36 -2.76
N ALA A 12 -21.78 -13.11 -2.53
CA ALA A 12 -20.51 -12.78 -1.91
C ALA A 12 -20.44 -13.15 -0.42
N TYR A 13 -21.58 -13.38 0.26
CA TYR A 13 -21.59 -13.91 1.63
C TYR A 13 -20.91 -15.27 1.77
N ALA A 14 -20.78 -16.04 0.68
CA ALA A 14 -19.99 -17.27 0.69
C ALA A 14 -18.54 -17.03 1.19
N VAL A 15 -17.94 -15.87 0.89
CA VAL A 15 -16.59 -15.50 1.38
C VAL A 15 -16.58 -15.39 2.90
N LEU A 16 -17.64 -14.87 3.52
CA LEU A 16 -17.76 -14.80 4.97
C LEU A 16 -17.89 -16.20 5.58
N ASP A 17 -18.67 -17.06 4.96
CA ASP A 17 -18.97 -18.39 5.49
C ASP A 17 -17.76 -19.32 5.38
N THR A 18 -17.04 -19.28 4.25
CA THR A 18 -15.96 -20.23 3.94
C THR A 18 -14.56 -19.67 4.16
N GLY A 19 -14.38 -18.35 4.07
CA GLY A 19 -13.06 -17.72 4.00
C GLY A 19 -12.39 -17.83 2.62
N GLU A 20 -13.05 -18.46 1.64
CA GLU A 20 -12.53 -18.61 0.28
C GLU A 20 -12.59 -17.29 -0.49
N PRO A 21 -11.54 -16.92 -1.25
CA PRO A 21 -11.50 -15.70 -2.03
C PRO A 21 -12.62 -15.55 -3.06
N LEU A 22 -13.10 -14.31 -3.23
CA LEU A 22 -14.07 -13.94 -4.26
C LEU A 22 -13.60 -14.31 -5.68
N SER A 23 -14.51 -14.79 -6.54
CA SER A 23 -14.21 -15.05 -7.95
C SER A 23 -14.10 -13.76 -8.77
N LEU A 24 -13.38 -13.80 -9.89
CA LEU A 24 -13.21 -12.62 -10.77
C LEU A 24 -14.54 -12.16 -11.36
N GLU A 25 -15.38 -13.12 -11.75
CA GLU A 25 -16.73 -12.84 -12.29
C GLU A 25 -17.59 -12.09 -11.27
N LEU A 26 -17.62 -12.58 -10.02
CA LEU A 26 -18.42 -11.94 -8.97
C LEU A 26 -17.81 -10.61 -8.54
N ALA A 27 -16.48 -10.48 -8.46
CA ALA A 27 -15.81 -9.20 -8.22
C ALA A 27 -16.21 -8.16 -9.28
N SER A 28 -16.22 -8.55 -10.55
CA SER A 28 -16.64 -7.69 -11.67
C SER A 28 -18.11 -7.29 -11.56
N ALA A 29 -18.98 -8.20 -11.12
CA ALA A 29 -20.38 -7.89 -10.86
C ALA A 29 -20.55 -6.89 -9.71
N LEU A 30 -19.82 -7.10 -8.59
CA LEU A 30 -19.81 -6.16 -7.46
C LEU A 30 -19.26 -4.78 -7.87
N GLY A 31 -18.28 -4.73 -8.77
CA GLY A 31 -17.74 -3.47 -9.31
C GLY A 31 -18.79 -2.63 -10.05
N ARG A 32 -19.85 -3.25 -10.58
CA ARG A 32 -20.96 -2.59 -11.28
C ARG A 32 -22.15 -2.25 -10.38
N LEU A 33 -22.07 -2.53 -9.08
CA LEU A 33 -23.16 -2.18 -8.16
C LEU A 33 -23.45 -0.67 -8.20
N PRO A 34 -24.73 -0.27 -8.13
CA PRO A 34 -25.06 1.12 -7.92
C PRO A 34 -24.57 1.58 -6.54
N ASP A 35 -24.27 2.87 -6.41
CA ASP A 35 -23.66 3.40 -5.19
C ASP A 35 -24.55 3.27 -3.94
N SER A 36 -25.87 3.13 -4.12
CA SER A 36 -26.83 2.84 -3.05
C SER A 36 -26.57 1.52 -2.32
N GLU A 37 -25.91 0.56 -2.97
CA GLU A 37 -25.65 -0.78 -2.43
C GLU A 37 -24.27 -0.87 -1.74
N VAL A 38 -23.45 0.17 -1.82
CA VAL A 38 -22.05 0.13 -1.34
C VAL A 38 -21.99 -0.12 0.16
N LEU A 39 -22.93 0.39 0.96
CA LEU A 39 -22.92 0.19 2.41
C LEU A 39 -23.20 -1.26 2.82
N ASP A 40 -24.01 -1.99 2.06
CA ASP A 40 -24.24 -3.42 2.30
C ASP A 40 -22.98 -4.23 1.97
N LEU A 41 -22.27 -3.85 0.90
CA LEU A 41 -20.98 -4.44 0.54
C LEU A 41 -19.90 -4.12 1.58
N VAL A 42 -19.84 -2.89 2.09
CA VAL A 42 -18.94 -2.47 3.18
C VAL A 42 -19.21 -3.28 4.45
N SER A 43 -20.48 -3.46 4.80
CA SER A 43 -20.88 -4.28 5.95
C SER A 43 -20.36 -5.72 5.82
N LEU A 44 -20.55 -6.35 4.65
CA LEU A 44 -20.01 -7.68 4.36
C LEU A 44 -18.48 -7.72 4.46
N ALA A 45 -17.77 -6.77 3.83
CA ALA A 45 -16.31 -6.70 3.89
C ALA A 45 -15.79 -6.52 5.33
N ASN A 46 -16.45 -5.73 6.16
CA ASN A 46 -16.10 -5.59 7.58
C ASN A 46 -16.23 -6.91 8.33
N ARG A 47 -17.30 -7.67 8.07
CA ARG A 47 -17.53 -8.99 8.70
C ARG A 47 -16.49 -10.01 8.26
N VAL A 48 -16.13 -10.03 6.98
CA VAL A 48 -15.06 -10.88 6.45
C VAL A 48 -13.73 -10.54 7.10
N LYS A 49 -13.38 -9.25 7.18
CA LYS A 49 -12.19 -8.78 7.89
C LYS A 49 -12.18 -9.24 9.35
N ALA A 50 -13.26 -9.02 10.10
CA ALA A 50 -13.35 -9.40 11.51
C ALA A 50 -13.20 -10.92 11.74
N ARG A 51 -13.68 -11.75 10.79
CA ARG A 51 -13.63 -13.21 10.90
C ARG A 51 -12.31 -13.82 10.42
N HIS A 52 -11.74 -13.29 9.34
CA HIS A 52 -10.71 -13.99 8.56
C HIS A 52 -9.38 -13.24 8.42
N ALA A 53 -9.31 -11.93 8.71
CA ALA A 53 -8.07 -11.17 8.53
C ALA A 53 -6.96 -11.65 9.49
N ALA A 54 -5.73 -11.76 8.98
CA ALA A 54 -4.59 -12.32 9.72
C ALA A 54 -4.15 -11.51 10.95
N ASN A 55 -4.55 -10.24 11.07
CA ASN A 55 -4.18 -9.39 12.19
C ASN A 55 -5.16 -9.43 13.37
N HIS A 56 -6.21 -10.28 13.31
CA HIS A 56 -7.10 -10.57 14.44
C HIS A 56 -7.67 -9.32 15.13
N GLY A 57 -8.06 -8.31 14.35
CA GLY A 57 -8.65 -7.07 14.85
C GLY A 57 -7.65 -6.00 15.29
N ALA A 58 -6.34 -6.30 15.31
CA ALA A 58 -5.30 -5.29 15.48
C ALA A 58 -5.19 -4.41 14.24
N ILE A 59 -4.84 -3.13 14.40
CA ILE A 59 -4.61 -2.23 13.27
C ILE A 59 -3.13 -2.23 12.91
N HIS A 60 -2.81 -2.53 11.66
CA HIS A 60 -1.46 -2.51 11.12
C HIS A 60 -1.06 -1.08 10.71
N ALA A 61 -0.49 -0.32 11.65
CA ALA A 61 0.03 1.02 11.38
C ALA A 61 1.51 0.97 10.98
N CYS A 62 1.89 1.69 9.92
CA CYS A 62 3.27 1.85 9.50
C CYS A 62 3.65 3.33 9.44
N SER A 63 4.92 3.63 9.62
CA SER A 63 5.52 4.91 9.24
C SER A 63 6.68 4.67 8.28
N ILE A 64 7.07 5.70 7.55
CA ILE A 64 8.16 5.64 6.58
C ILE A 64 9.04 6.88 6.69
N MET A 65 10.27 6.75 6.22
CA MET A 65 11.12 7.89 5.93
C MET A 65 11.55 7.91 4.47
N ASN A 66 11.62 9.12 3.92
CA ASN A 66 12.27 9.36 2.65
C ASN A 66 13.79 9.50 2.92
N ALA A 67 14.52 8.40 2.78
CA ALA A 67 15.96 8.34 3.06
C ALA A 67 16.81 8.88 1.91
N LYS A 68 16.27 8.93 0.69
CA LYS A 68 16.90 9.53 -0.50
C LYS A 68 15.80 10.09 -1.40
N SER A 69 15.91 11.35 -1.79
CA SER A 69 14.80 12.08 -2.43
C SER A 69 15.18 12.73 -3.75
N GLY A 70 14.26 12.65 -4.71
CA GLY A 70 14.37 13.32 -6.01
C GLY A 70 15.30 12.61 -7.00
N VAL A 71 15.57 13.30 -8.12
CA VAL A 71 16.48 12.90 -9.22
C VAL A 71 16.29 11.48 -9.78
N CYS A 72 15.12 10.88 -9.58
CA CYS A 72 14.82 9.54 -10.08
C CYS A 72 14.83 9.55 -11.61
N GLY A 73 15.54 8.60 -12.21
CA GLY A 73 15.66 8.45 -13.67
C GLY A 73 14.38 8.05 -14.39
N GLU A 74 13.34 7.66 -13.64
CA GLU A 74 12.14 7.00 -14.14
C GLU A 74 10.98 7.96 -14.32
N ASN A 75 10.11 7.72 -15.31
CA ASN A 75 9.04 8.64 -15.70
C ASN A 75 7.66 8.31 -15.09
N CYS A 76 7.63 7.85 -13.84
CA CYS A 76 6.37 7.58 -13.14
C CYS A 76 5.46 8.83 -13.13
N ARG A 77 4.32 8.76 -13.82
CA ARG A 77 3.40 9.89 -14.08
C ARG A 77 2.78 10.51 -12.82
N PHE A 78 2.65 9.73 -11.75
CA PHE A 78 2.13 10.19 -10.46
C PHE A 78 3.22 10.72 -9.51
N CYS A 79 4.50 10.52 -9.83
CA CYS A 79 5.58 10.61 -8.85
C CYS A 79 6.28 11.99 -8.89
N ALA A 80 6.20 12.73 -7.79
CA ALA A 80 6.87 14.02 -7.64
C ALA A 80 8.40 13.95 -7.63
N GLN A 81 8.99 12.77 -7.41
CA GLN A 81 10.45 12.58 -7.36
C GLN A 81 11.07 12.19 -8.70
N SER A 82 10.24 12.00 -9.74
CA SER A 82 10.68 11.76 -11.12
C SER A 82 11.35 13.01 -11.68
N LYS A 83 12.56 12.88 -12.24
CA LYS A 83 13.22 13.99 -12.95
C LYS A 83 12.54 14.38 -14.26
N HIS A 84 11.59 13.59 -14.73
CA HIS A 84 10.78 13.88 -15.92
C HIS A 84 9.57 14.76 -15.62
N ASN A 85 9.29 15.01 -14.33
CA ASN A 85 8.22 15.87 -13.86
C ASN A 85 8.82 17.16 -13.27
N SER A 86 8.00 18.19 -13.10
CA SER A 86 8.42 19.52 -12.62
C SER A 86 7.97 19.83 -11.20
N ALA A 87 7.59 18.81 -10.43
CA ALA A 87 7.12 18.98 -9.06
C ALA A 87 8.22 19.53 -8.15
N GLU A 88 7.87 20.49 -7.29
CA GLU A 88 8.80 21.04 -6.30
C GLU A 88 8.96 20.07 -5.13
N VAL A 89 10.12 19.43 -5.03
CA VAL A 89 10.46 18.50 -3.95
C VAL A 89 11.87 18.76 -3.45
N ASP A 90 12.09 18.52 -2.15
CA ASP A 90 13.45 18.51 -1.59
C ASP A 90 14.27 17.39 -2.24
N VAL A 91 15.43 17.75 -2.79
CA VAL A 91 16.39 16.81 -3.40
C VAL A 91 17.57 16.62 -2.47
N TYR A 92 17.86 15.38 -2.11
CA TYR A 92 19.01 15.03 -1.28
C TYR A 92 19.43 13.58 -1.49
N GLU A 93 20.74 13.36 -1.39
CA GLU A 93 21.34 12.03 -1.39
C GLU A 93 20.97 11.23 -0.13
N LEU A 94 21.35 9.95 -0.11
CA LEU A 94 21.08 9.06 1.01
C LEU A 94 21.54 9.68 2.35
N VAL A 95 20.56 9.92 3.23
CA VAL A 95 20.74 10.55 4.54
C VAL A 95 21.63 9.73 5.48
N ASP A 96 22.10 10.37 6.56
CA ASP A 96 22.88 9.70 7.59
C ASP A 96 22.05 8.75 8.45
N GLU A 97 22.67 7.67 8.92
CA GLU A 97 22.06 6.69 9.81
C GLU A 97 21.49 7.31 11.10
N ASN A 98 22.09 8.41 11.58
CA ASN A 98 21.59 9.13 12.77
C ASN A 98 20.19 9.69 12.54
N LYS A 99 19.94 10.26 11.35
CA LYS A 99 18.64 10.81 10.98
C LYS A 99 17.59 9.70 10.85
N VAL A 100 17.99 8.55 10.30
CA VAL A 100 17.16 7.35 10.22
C VAL A 100 16.75 6.88 11.61
N LEU A 101 17.71 6.73 12.53
CA LEU A 101 17.45 6.29 13.89
C LEU A 101 16.56 7.27 14.67
N GLU A 102 16.79 8.57 14.53
CA GLU A 102 15.99 9.60 15.19
C GLU A 102 14.51 9.51 14.76
N GLN A 103 14.25 9.47 13.46
CA GLN A 103 12.88 9.38 12.94
C GLN A 103 12.22 8.04 13.30
N ALA A 104 12.96 6.94 13.21
CA ALA A 104 12.46 5.62 13.58
C ALA A 104 12.12 5.54 15.08
N ARG A 105 12.98 6.09 15.94
CA ARG A 105 12.75 6.16 17.39
C ARG A 105 11.51 6.99 17.71
N SER A 106 11.35 8.15 17.08
CA SER A 106 10.16 8.99 17.25
C SER A 106 8.86 8.27 16.86
N ALA A 107 8.87 7.52 15.74
CA ALA A 107 7.72 6.71 15.35
C ALA A 107 7.45 5.56 16.33
N TRP A 108 8.51 4.88 16.79
CA TRP A 108 8.43 3.76 17.74
C TRP A 108 7.90 4.18 19.11
N GLU A 109 8.39 5.29 19.66
CA GLU A 109 7.92 5.87 20.94
C GLU A 109 6.44 6.29 20.87
N GLN A 110 5.95 6.61 19.67
CA GLN A 110 4.54 6.88 19.43
C GLN A 110 3.71 5.61 19.20
N GLY A 111 4.30 4.42 19.27
CA GLY A 111 3.62 3.12 19.20
C GLY A 111 3.52 2.52 17.80
N ILE A 112 4.32 3.00 16.83
CA ILE A 112 4.32 2.46 15.47
C ILE A 112 5.31 1.29 15.36
N GLY A 113 4.79 0.07 15.20
CA GLY A 113 5.61 -1.14 15.13
C GLY A 113 6.32 -1.41 13.81
N HIS A 114 5.99 -0.69 12.73
CA HIS A 114 6.62 -0.86 11.41
C HIS A 114 7.19 0.44 10.88
N PHE A 115 8.47 0.43 10.50
CA PHE A 115 9.16 1.60 9.96
C PHE A 115 9.88 1.28 8.65
N GLY A 116 9.51 1.97 7.57
CA GLY A 116 10.07 1.76 6.24
C GLY A 116 11.14 2.78 5.85
N ILE A 117 12.30 2.29 5.42
CA ILE A 117 13.32 3.10 4.74
C ILE A 117 12.97 3.14 3.25
N VAL A 118 12.76 4.33 2.70
CA VAL A 118 12.36 4.52 1.30
C VAL A 118 13.38 5.35 0.56
N THR A 119 13.76 4.93 -0.64
CA THR A 119 14.68 5.68 -1.51
C THR A 119 14.04 5.96 -2.87
N SER A 120 14.34 7.12 -3.44
CA SER A 120 14.12 7.39 -4.85
C SER A 120 15.07 6.56 -5.74
N GLY A 121 14.73 6.46 -7.03
CA GLY A 121 15.53 5.76 -8.03
C GLY A 121 14.87 4.49 -8.58
N TYR A 122 15.51 3.92 -9.60
CA TYR A 122 15.07 2.67 -10.24
C TYR A 122 15.18 1.48 -9.30
N GLY A 123 16.29 1.41 -8.56
CA GLY A 123 16.56 0.44 -7.50
C GLY A 123 17.99 -0.11 -7.54
N TYR A 124 18.20 -1.29 -6.94
CA TYR A 124 19.52 -1.87 -6.71
C TYR A 124 19.60 -3.27 -7.36
N LEU A 125 20.22 -3.35 -8.54
CA LEU A 125 20.45 -4.62 -9.24
C LEU A 125 21.65 -5.42 -8.68
N LYS A 126 22.55 -4.73 -7.99
CA LYS A 126 23.74 -5.29 -7.32
C LYS A 126 23.88 -4.65 -5.95
N VAL A 127 24.67 -5.28 -5.08
CA VAL A 127 25.08 -4.67 -3.81
C VAL A 127 26.08 -3.57 -4.14
N THR A 128 25.66 -2.31 -3.99
CA THR A 128 26.48 -1.11 -4.19
C THR A 128 26.92 -0.55 -2.85
N PRO A 129 27.93 0.35 -2.81
CA PRO A 129 28.29 1.03 -1.56
C PRO A 129 27.13 1.80 -0.90
N GLU A 130 26.22 2.35 -1.70
CA GLU A 130 24.99 2.96 -1.17
C GLU A 130 24.05 1.92 -0.56
N PHE A 131 23.91 0.76 -1.19
CA PHE A 131 23.11 -0.33 -0.64
C PHE A 131 23.69 -0.87 0.67
N GLU A 132 25.01 -1.01 0.78
CA GLU A 132 25.69 -1.39 2.03
C GLU A 132 25.42 -0.40 3.15
N ARG A 133 25.35 0.91 2.85
CA ARG A 133 24.93 1.92 3.83
C ARG A 133 23.49 1.70 4.29
N ILE A 134 22.58 1.33 3.39
CA ILE A 134 21.18 1.01 3.75
C ILE A 134 21.12 -0.26 4.63
N LEU A 135 21.93 -1.27 4.34
CA LEU A 135 22.06 -2.46 5.20
C LEU A 135 22.57 -2.09 6.61
N GLY A 136 23.55 -1.19 6.70
CA GLY A 136 24.03 -0.63 7.97
C GLY A 136 22.94 0.11 8.75
N MET A 137 22.09 0.87 8.07
CA MET A 137 20.91 1.51 8.68
C MET A 137 19.95 0.46 9.27
N ILE A 138 19.67 -0.61 8.53
CA ILE A 138 18.80 -1.71 8.98
C ILE A 138 19.38 -2.38 10.23
N ASP A 139 20.67 -2.74 10.21
CA ASP A 139 21.34 -3.38 11.36
C ASP A 139 21.34 -2.49 12.59
N ARG A 140 21.56 -1.18 12.39
CA ARG A 140 21.49 -0.21 13.46
C ARG A 140 20.08 -0.11 14.05
N LEU A 141 19.04 -0.06 13.23
CA LEU A 141 17.67 -0.05 13.73
C LEU A 141 17.35 -1.32 14.53
N HIS A 142 17.76 -2.50 14.06
CA HIS A 142 17.57 -3.75 14.81
C HIS A 142 18.30 -3.75 16.16
N ARG A 143 19.52 -3.21 16.22
CA ARG A 143 20.29 -3.13 17.47
C ARG A 143 19.68 -2.13 18.46
N GLU A 144 19.31 -0.94 17.98
CA GLU A 144 18.87 0.16 18.85
C GLU A 144 17.37 0.08 19.20
N LEU A 145 16.57 -0.59 18.37
CA LEU A 145 15.11 -0.70 18.48
C LEU A 145 14.66 -2.15 18.19
N PRO A 146 15.02 -3.16 19.02
CA PRO A 146 14.80 -4.58 18.71
C PRO A 146 13.34 -5.02 18.58
N GLY A 147 12.38 -4.20 19.03
CA GLY A 147 10.94 -4.42 18.84
C GLY A 147 10.36 -3.82 17.56
N LEU A 148 11.16 -3.06 16.80
CA LEU A 148 10.71 -2.39 15.59
C LEU A 148 10.86 -3.31 14.36
N HIS A 149 9.78 -3.51 13.63
CA HIS A 149 9.82 -4.20 12.35
C HIS A 149 10.32 -3.25 11.25
N VAL A 150 11.57 -3.41 10.83
CA VAL A 150 12.19 -2.59 9.79
C VAL A 150 11.73 -3.07 8.41
N CYS A 151 11.22 -2.15 7.60
CA CYS A 151 10.78 -2.39 6.24
C CYS A 151 11.64 -1.60 5.24
N ALA A 152 11.60 -1.95 3.96
CA ALA A 152 12.33 -1.24 2.93
C ALA A 152 11.50 -1.03 1.66
N SER A 153 11.75 0.07 0.94
CA SER A 153 11.15 0.38 -0.37
C SER A 153 12.21 1.01 -1.25
N LEU A 154 12.97 0.18 -1.95
CA LEU A 154 14.22 0.57 -2.61
C LEU A 154 14.17 0.40 -4.14
N GLY A 155 12.98 0.26 -4.73
CA GLY A 155 12.80 0.01 -6.17
C GLY A 155 13.00 -1.45 -6.58
N VAL A 156 13.42 -1.67 -7.82
CA VAL A 156 13.71 -2.99 -8.40
C VAL A 156 14.99 -3.56 -7.78
N LEU A 157 14.95 -4.83 -7.36
CA LEU A 157 16.10 -5.52 -6.78
C LEU A 157 16.65 -6.60 -7.70
N GLY A 158 17.97 -6.81 -7.69
CA GLY A 158 18.61 -8.04 -8.16
C GLY A 158 18.60 -9.15 -7.12
N ASP A 159 19.13 -10.32 -7.47
CA ASP A 159 19.16 -11.49 -6.56
C ASP A 159 20.00 -11.23 -5.31
N ALA A 160 21.22 -10.70 -5.46
CA ALA A 160 22.11 -10.44 -4.32
C ALA A 160 21.53 -9.39 -3.35
N PRO A 161 21.01 -8.23 -3.80
CA PRO A 161 20.30 -7.30 -2.91
C PRO A 161 19.10 -7.91 -2.18
N ALA A 162 18.30 -8.75 -2.84
CA ALA A 162 17.18 -9.41 -2.19
C ALA A 162 17.64 -10.40 -1.10
N ALA A 163 18.69 -11.18 -1.36
CA ALA A 163 19.28 -12.10 -0.39
C ALA A 163 19.91 -11.37 0.80
N GLU A 164 20.61 -10.25 0.57
CA GLU A 164 21.18 -9.44 1.64
C GLU A 164 20.09 -8.84 2.55
N LEU A 165 19.00 -8.32 1.99
CA LEU A 165 17.89 -7.82 2.82
C LEU A 165 17.28 -8.91 3.71
N ALA A 166 17.21 -10.16 3.22
CA ALA A 166 16.74 -11.28 4.01
C ALA A 166 17.73 -11.62 5.14
N ARG A 167 19.02 -11.64 4.83
CA ARG A 167 20.09 -11.87 5.82
C ARG A 167 20.12 -10.79 6.90
N HIS A 168 19.80 -9.55 6.54
CA HIS A 168 19.70 -8.42 7.44
C HIS A 168 18.33 -8.32 8.14
N GLY A 169 17.39 -9.22 7.85
CA GLY A 169 16.18 -9.42 8.65
C GLY A 169 15.07 -8.38 8.44
N ILE A 170 14.91 -7.79 7.25
CA ILE A 170 13.77 -6.90 7.01
C ILE A 170 12.44 -7.64 7.16
N ALA A 171 11.44 -6.97 7.75
CA ALA A 171 10.10 -7.54 7.95
C ALA A 171 9.28 -7.55 6.66
N HIS A 172 9.25 -6.41 5.94
CA HIS A 172 8.57 -6.31 4.66
C HIS A 172 9.34 -5.47 3.65
N TYR A 173 9.16 -5.80 2.37
CA TYR A 173 9.61 -4.96 1.27
C TYR A 173 8.43 -4.41 0.47
N ASN A 174 8.37 -3.09 0.27
CA ASN A 174 7.33 -2.45 -0.53
C ASN A 174 7.74 -2.26 -1.99
N ILE A 175 6.92 -2.80 -2.90
CA ILE A 175 7.01 -2.53 -4.34
C ILE A 175 5.65 -2.74 -5.00
N ASN A 176 4.98 -1.65 -5.39
CA ASN A 176 3.61 -1.68 -5.92
C ASN A 176 3.55 -1.99 -7.43
N ILE A 177 2.55 -2.75 -7.90
CA ILE A 177 2.26 -2.83 -9.35
C ILE A 177 1.44 -1.64 -9.84
N GLN A 178 0.91 -0.82 -8.92
CA GLN A 178 0.21 0.44 -9.14
C GLN A 178 -1.18 0.33 -9.80
N VAL A 179 -1.30 -0.42 -10.89
CA VAL A 179 -2.55 -0.64 -11.64
C VAL A 179 -2.56 -2.08 -12.17
N ASP A 180 -3.57 -2.42 -12.96
CA ASP A 180 -3.57 -3.65 -13.77
C ASP A 180 -2.26 -3.75 -14.57
N PRO A 181 -1.52 -4.87 -14.53
CA PRO A 181 -0.30 -5.05 -15.29
C PRO A 181 -0.42 -4.70 -16.78
N ALA A 182 -1.59 -4.93 -17.42
CA ALA A 182 -1.84 -4.60 -18.82
C ALA A 182 -1.92 -3.09 -19.10
N ARG A 183 -2.19 -2.26 -18.07
CA ARG A 183 -2.34 -0.80 -18.18
C ARG A 183 -1.11 -0.04 -17.67
N TYR A 184 -0.11 -0.75 -17.16
CA TYR A 184 1.05 -0.15 -16.49
C TYR A 184 1.82 0.84 -17.37
N GLY A 185 2.15 0.44 -18.61
CA GLY A 185 2.94 1.27 -19.53
C GLY A 185 2.27 2.63 -19.79
N GLU A 186 0.96 2.60 -20.00
CA GLU A 186 0.16 3.78 -20.33
C GLU A 186 -0.13 4.66 -19.12
N LEU A 187 -0.49 4.09 -17.98
CA LEU A 187 -0.95 4.87 -16.83
C LEU A 187 0.18 5.23 -15.85
N ILE A 188 1.26 4.45 -15.81
CA ILE A 188 2.29 4.57 -14.77
C ILE A 188 3.61 5.07 -15.32
N ALA A 189 4.29 4.27 -16.13
CA ALA A 189 5.62 4.58 -16.65
C ALA A 189 5.96 3.66 -17.82
N ASP A 190 6.80 4.13 -18.74
CA ASP A 190 7.35 3.32 -19.84
C ASP A 190 8.88 3.22 -19.82
N THR A 191 9.57 3.87 -18.86
CA THR A 191 11.02 3.69 -18.64
C THR A 191 11.36 2.36 -17.96
N HIS A 192 10.38 1.72 -17.32
CA HIS A 192 10.51 0.40 -16.70
C HIS A 192 9.20 -0.40 -16.86
N ALA A 193 9.32 -1.72 -16.97
CA ALA A 193 8.19 -2.62 -17.11
C ALA A 193 7.66 -3.12 -15.76
N VAL A 194 6.34 -3.36 -15.68
CA VAL A 194 5.72 -3.99 -14.50
C VAL A 194 6.35 -5.35 -14.17
N ASN A 195 6.86 -6.06 -15.18
CA ASN A 195 7.51 -7.36 -15.00
C ASN A 195 8.81 -7.28 -14.18
N GLU A 196 9.51 -6.16 -14.18
CA GLU A 196 10.72 -5.96 -13.36
C GLU A 196 10.36 -5.85 -11.88
N ARG A 197 9.23 -5.16 -11.59
CA ARG A 197 8.63 -5.11 -10.26
C ARG A 197 8.16 -6.48 -9.81
N ILE A 198 7.42 -7.20 -10.66
CA ILE A 198 6.98 -8.58 -10.39
C ILE A 198 8.16 -9.52 -10.16
N GLY A 199 9.24 -9.39 -10.93
CA GLY A 199 10.47 -10.14 -10.73
C GLY A 199 11.08 -9.90 -9.34
N THR A 200 11.04 -8.65 -8.87
CA THR A 200 11.49 -8.29 -7.52
C THR A 200 10.61 -8.94 -6.45
N ILE A 201 9.28 -8.91 -6.62
CA ILE A 201 8.32 -9.59 -5.72
C ILE A 201 8.65 -11.08 -5.60
N ARG A 202 8.91 -11.76 -6.72
CA ARG A 202 9.27 -13.19 -6.74
C ARG A 202 10.58 -13.45 -6.01
N ARG A 203 11.62 -12.64 -6.26
CA ARG A 203 12.92 -12.75 -5.57
C ARG A 203 12.80 -12.58 -4.06
N LEU A 204 12.03 -11.58 -3.61
CA LEU A 204 11.79 -11.34 -2.18
C LEU A 204 11.09 -12.53 -1.52
N ARG A 205 10.04 -13.05 -2.15
CA ARG A 205 9.32 -14.23 -1.65
C ARG A 205 10.21 -15.48 -1.60
N SER A 206 11.03 -15.71 -2.62
CA SER A 206 12.00 -16.82 -2.62
C SER A 206 13.04 -16.72 -1.50
N ASN A 207 13.29 -15.51 -0.99
CA ASN A 207 14.16 -15.26 0.17
C ASN A 207 13.38 -15.18 1.50
N GLY A 208 12.09 -15.55 1.52
CA GLY A 208 11.27 -15.55 2.73
C GLY A 208 10.86 -14.16 3.23
N ILE A 209 11.03 -13.10 2.44
CA ILE A 209 10.65 -11.74 2.80
C ILE A 209 9.18 -11.50 2.48
N GLY A 210 8.43 -10.97 3.45
CA GLY A 210 7.06 -10.53 3.25
C GLY A 210 6.98 -9.34 2.28
N VAL A 211 6.04 -9.38 1.33
CA VAL A 211 5.93 -8.33 0.30
C VAL A 211 4.72 -7.46 0.56
N CYS A 212 4.95 -6.15 0.53
CA CYS A 212 3.92 -5.11 0.52
C CYS A 212 3.73 -4.63 -0.91
N CYS A 213 2.64 -5.00 -1.58
CA CYS A 213 2.41 -4.63 -2.97
C CYS A 213 0.93 -4.35 -3.20
N GLY A 214 0.64 -3.21 -3.82
CA GLY A 214 -0.71 -2.81 -4.19
C GLY A 214 -0.70 -1.77 -5.28
N GLY A 215 -1.55 -0.74 -5.16
CA GLY A 215 -1.60 0.30 -6.19
C GLY A 215 -2.30 1.59 -5.84
N ILE A 216 -2.59 2.39 -6.87
CA ILE A 216 -3.09 3.77 -6.78
C ILE A 216 -4.42 3.86 -7.53
N LEU A 217 -5.43 4.38 -6.84
CA LEU A 217 -6.75 4.63 -7.39
C LEU A 217 -6.82 6.08 -7.89
N GLY A 218 -7.32 6.28 -9.11
CA GLY A 218 -7.53 7.60 -9.71
C GLY A 218 -6.43 8.05 -10.67
N VAL A 219 -5.60 7.15 -11.18
CA VAL A 219 -4.58 7.45 -12.20
C VAL A 219 -5.11 7.32 -13.64
N GLY A 220 -6.43 7.22 -13.81
CA GLY A 220 -7.10 7.03 -15.10
C GLY A 220 -7.60 5.60 -15.33
N GLU A 221 -7.43 4.72 -14.34
CA GLU A 221 -7.90 3.33 -14.42
C GLU A 221 -9.42 3.22 -14.19
N THR A 222 -10.05 2.25 -14.86
CA THR A 222 -11.45 1.90 -14.67
C THR A 222 -11.64 0.98 -13.46
N MET A 223 -12.87 0.84 -12.96
CA MET A 223 -13.18 -0.15 -11.91
C MET A 223 -12.77 -1.58 -12.30
N GLN A 224 -12.92 -1.96 -13.58
CA GLN A 224 -12.53 -3.29 -14.04
C GLN A 224 -11.01 -3.49 -13.95
N GLU A 225 -10.22 -2.46 -14.22
CA GLU A 225 -8.76 -2.48 -14.10
C GLU A 225 -8.31 -2.47 -12.63
N ARG A 226 -9.06 -1.83 -11.72
CA ARG A 226 -8.84 -1.97 -10.26
C ARG A 226 -9.03 -3.42 -9.84
N ILE A 227 -10.07 -4.08 -10.36
CA ILE A 227 -10.31 -5.51 -10.10
C ILE A 227 -9.19 -6.36 -10.71
N GLY A 228 -8.75 -6.07 -11.93
CA GLY A 228 -7.61 -6.74 -12.56
C GLY A 228 -6.33 -6.64 -11.71
N MET A 229 -6.02 -5.45 -11.20
CA MET A 229 -4.94 -5.24 -10.22
C MET A 229 -5.14 -6.10 -8.96
N ILE A 230 -6.33 -6.08 -8.35
CA ILE A 230 -6.63 -6.86 -7.13
C ILE A 230 -6.37 -8.35 -7.35
N PHE A 231 -6.72 -8.89 -8.52
CA PHE A 231 -6.51 -10.31 -8.84
C PHE A 231 -5.04 -10.60 -9.18
N ALA A 232 -4.34 -9.69 -9.87
CA ALA A 232 -2.89 -9.82 -10.08
C ALA A 232 -2.13 -9.88 -8.74
N LEU A 233 -2.55 -9.10 -7.73
CA LEU A 233 -1.97 -9.17 -6.38
C LEU A 233 -2.21 -10.52 -5.70
N ARG A 234 -3.33 -11.18 -6.03
CA ARG A 234 -3.65 -12.51 -5.49
C ARG A 234 -2.73 -13.56 -6.08
N ASP A 235 -2.49 -13.51 -7.38
CA ASP A 235 -1.58 -14.42 -8.08
C ASP A 235 -0.12 -14.21 -7.63
N LEU A 236 0.23 -12.98 -7.23
CA LEU A 236 1.53 -12.66 -6.64
C LEU A 236 1.68 -13.13 -5.18
N ASP A 237 0.58 -13.51 -4.51
CA ASP A 237 0.49 -13.95 -3.12
C ASP A 237 1.31 -13.06 -2.17
N VAL A 238 0.96 -11.78 -2.16
CA VAL A 238 1.61 -10.75 -1.34
C VAL A 238 1.15 -10.83 0.12
N THR A 239 1.92 -10.23 1.03
CA THR A 239 1.64 -10.25 2.48
C THR A 239 0.72 -9.09 2.89
N VAL A 240 1.02 -7.90 2.37
CA VAL A 240 0.30 -6.65 2.68
C VAL A 240 -0.09 -5.94 1.39
N ILE A 241 -1.33 -5.47 1.30
CA ILE A 241 -1.88 -4.78 0.13
C ILE A 241 -2.10 -3.29 0.46
N PRO A 242 -1.15 -2.41 0.12
CA PRO A 242 -1.37 -0.97 0.12
C PRO A 242 -2.25 -0.52 -1.03
N LEU A 243 -3.41 0.04 -0.70
CA LEU A 243 -4.19 0.84 -1.64
C LEU A 243 -3.96 2.31 -1.33
N ASN A 244 -3.62 3.07 -2.36
CA ASN A 244 -3.44 4.51 -2.31
C ASN A 244 -4.57 5.16 -3.09
N VAL A 245 -4.98 6.35 -2.70
CA VAL A 245 -5.79 7.23 -3.55
C VAL A 245 -4.86 8.29 -4.10
N LEU A 246 -4.97 8.60 -5.39
CA LEU A 246 -4.11 9.59 -6.04
C LEU A 246 -4.13 10.91 -5.25
N VAL A 247 -2.93 11.40 -4.95
CA VAL A 247 -2.70 12.79 -4.58
C VAL A 247 -2.23 13.47 -5.86
N PRO A 248 -3.03 14.36 -6.47
CA PRO A 248 -2.65 15.05 -7.71
C PRO A 248 -1.61 16.11 -7.38
N ILE A 249 -0.33 15.75 -7.47
CA ILE A 249 0.77 16.64 -7.11
C ILE A 249 1.07 17.60 -8.26
N ASP A 250 1.16 18.88 -7.95
CA ASP A 250 1.53 19.94 -8.89
C ASP A 250 2.89 19.64 -9.57
N GLY A 251 2.99 19.92 -10.86
CA GLY A 251 4.15 19.62 -11.70
C GLY A 251 4.23 18.18 -12.19
N THR A 252 3.24 17.32 -11.90
CA THR A 252 3.15 15.96 -12.46
C THR A 252 2.10 15.89 -13.59
N PRO A 253 2.21 14.92 -14.51
CA PRO A 253 1.18 14.68 -15.54
C PRO A 253 -0.25 14.46 -15.01
N LEU A 254 -0.39 14.12 -13.73
CA LEU A 254 -1.68 13.89 -13.05
C LEU A 254 -2.08 15.07 -12.15
N GLU A 255 -1.42 16.21 -12.26
CA GLU A 255 -1.88 17.47 -11.68
C GLU A 255 -3.32 17.75 -12.12
N GLY A 256 -4.15 18.19 -11.17
CA GLY A 256 -5.56 18.50 -11.44
C GLY A 256 -6.44 17.31 -11.81
N ALA A 257 -5.96 16.07 -11.69
CA ALA A 257 -6.76 14.88 -11.94
C ALA A 257 -8.03 14.86 -11.06
N ALA A 258 -9.16 14.49 -11.66
CA ALA A 258 -10.43 14.44 -10.96
C ALA A 258 -10.39 13.37 -9.84
N PRO A 259 -10.90 13.67 -8.63
CA PRO A 259 -10.90 12.70 -7.54
C PRO A 259 -11.85 11.55 -7.84
N VAL A 260 -11.43 10.34 -7.47
CA VAL A 260 -12.31 9.16 -7.43
C VAL A 260 -13.38 9.39 -6.36
N SER A 261 -14.63 9.02 -6.65
CA SER A 261 -15.73 9.20 -5.69
C SER A 261 -15.53 8.31 -4.45
N VAL A 262 -16.01 8.79 -3.30
CA VAL A 262 -15.96 8.03 -2.03
C VAL A 262 -16.62 6.65 -2.17
N PRO A 263 -17.81 6.50 -2.79
CA PRO A 263 -18.42 5.18 -2.99
C PRO A 263 -17.57 4.23 -3.83
N GLU A 264 -16.90 4.71 -4.88
CA GLU A 264 -16.03 3.88 -5.70
C GLU A 264 -14.78 3.39 -4.95
N ILE A 265 -14.17 4.27 -4.14
CA ILE A 265 -13.03 3.90 -3.31
C ILE A 265 -13.47 2.85 -2.28
N ALA A 266 -14.59 3.08 -1.57
CA ALA A 266 -15.12 2.12 -0.61
C ALA A 266 -15.46 0.77 -1.25
N LYS A 267 -16.06 0.77 -2.45
CA LYS A 267 -16.34 -0.43 -3.26
C LYS A 267 -15.06 -1.18 -3.62
N THR A 268 -14.00 -0.46 -4.00
CA THR A 268 -12.70 -1.07 -4.34
C THR A 268 -12.05 -1.73 -3.11
N PHE A 269 -12.06 -1.06 -1.96
CA PHE A 269 -11.54 -1.65 -0.71
C PHE A 269 -12.34 -2.88 -0.28
N ALA A 270 -13.67 -2.81 -0.37
CA ALA A 270 -14.53 -3.94 -0.02
C ALA A 270 -14.30 -5.15 -0.94
N ILE A 271 -14.22 -4.94 -2.26
CA ILE A 271 -13.88 -6.00 -3.22
C ILE A 271 -12.47 -6.56 -2.94
N CYS A 272 -11.49 -5.70 -2.62
CA CYS A 272 -10.15 -6.14 -2.27
C CYS A 272 -10.17 -7.07 -1.04
N ARG A 273 -10.92 -6.72 0.02
CA ARG A 273 -11.09 -7.59 1.19
C ARG A 273 -11.74 -8.92 0.84
N LEU A 274 -12.77 -8.93 0.01
CA LEU A 274 -13.45 -10.17 -0.39
C LEU A 274 -12.54 -11.06 -1.27
N ALA A 275 -11.71 -10.46 -2.11
CA ALA A 275 -10.73 -11.18 -2.92
C ALA A 275 -9.49 -11.63 -2.12
N HIS A 276 -9.25 -11.02 -0.96
CA HIS A 276 -8.12 -11.30 -0.06
C HIS A 276 -8.56 -11.41 1.40
N PRO A 277 -9.37 -12.41 1.78
CA PRO A 277 -10.02 -12.45 3.09
C PRO A 277 -9.03 -12.39 4.26
N THR A 278 -7.85 -13.00 4.10
CA THR A 278 -6.84 -13.18 5.13
C THR A 278 -5.70 -12.17 5.11
N LYS A 279 -5.54 -11.37 4.05
CA LYS A 279 -4.40 -10.46 3.91
C LYS A 279 -4.58 -9.18 4.72
N ILE A 280 -3.47 -8.50 5.01
CA ILE A 280 -3.51 -7.13 5.55
C ILE A 280 -3.76 -6.18 4.38
N ILE A 281 -4.77 -5.32 4.48
CA ILE A 281 -5.11 -4.29 3.50
C ILE A 281 -4.97 -2.93 4.16
N LYS A 282 -4.03 -2.11 3.66
CA LYS A 282 -3.75 -0.80 4.24
C LYS A 282 -4.17 0.34 3.34
N PHE A 283 -4.76 1.37 3.93
CA PHE A 283 -4.95 2.66 3.26
C PHE A 283 -3.67 3.49 3.42
N ALA A 284 -2.92 3.66 2.33
CA ALA A 284 -1.61 4.30 2.34
C ALA A 284 -1.67 5.80 2.01
N ALA A 285 -1.29 6.22 0.81
CA ALA A 285 -1.35 7.62 0.39
C ALA A 285 -2.78 8.07 0.00
N GLY A 286 -3.05 9.38 0.09
CA GLY A 286 -4.33 9.97 -0.29
C GLY A 286 -5.41 9.93 0.79
N ARG A 287 -5.03 9.73 2.04
CA ARG A 287 -5.98 9.65 3.17
C ARG A 287 -6.66 10.97 3.45
N GLU A 288 -5.96 12.06 3.22
CA GLU A 288 -6.37 13.43 3.51
C GLU A 288 -6.98 14.13 2.29
N THR A 289 -7.14 13.44 1.15
CA THR A 289 -7.68 14.04 -0.09
C THR A 289 -9.21 13.99 -0.11
N VAL A 290 -9.82 13.08 -0.87
CA VAL A 290 -11.27 12.90 -0.93
C VAL A 290 -11.79 12.13 0.29
N MET A 291 -10.94 11.33 0.92
CA MET A 291 -11.34 10.46 2.03
C MET A 291 -11.37 11.12 3.40
N LYS A 292 -10.94 12.38 3.56
CA LYS A 292 -10.88 13.17 4.82
C LYS A 292 -11.76 12.64 5.97
N ASP A 293 -13.07 12.88 5.88
CA ASP A 293 -14.08 12.50 6.88
C ASP A 293 -14.49 11.02 6.77
N PHE A 294 -14.24 10.43 5.61
CA PHE A 294 -14.60 9.06 5.24
C PHE A 294 -13.48 8.04 5.49
N GLN A 295 -12.39 8.39 6.17
CA GLN A 295 -11.33 7.42 6.48
C GLN A 295 -11.86 6.27 7.36
N GLY A 296 -12.73 6.57 8.31
CA GLY A 296 -13.42 5.55 9.12
C GLY A 296 -14.25 4.60 8.26
N LEU A 297 -14.90 5.11 7.21
CA LEU A 297 -15.62 4.28 6.24
C LEU A 297 -14.70 3.27 5.56
N LEU A 298 -13.47 3.64 5.15
CA LEU A 298 -12.55 2.68 4.52
C LEU A 298 -12.01 1.62 5.48
N MET A 299 -11.76 2.01 6.73
CA MET A 299 -11.41 1.04 7.76
C MET A 299 -12.55 0.05 8.01
N LEU A 300 -13.81 0.48 7.87
CA LEU A 300 -14.97 -0.42 7.88
C LEU A 300 -15.20 -1.12 6.53
N ALA A 301 -14.70 -0.61 5.41
CA ALA A 301 -14.77 -1.23 4.09
C ALA A 301 -13.74 -2.35 3.87
N GLY A 302 -13.13 -2.87 4.92
CA GLY A 302 -12.21 -4.00 4.85
C GLY A 302 -10.72 -3.66 5.00
N ALA A 303 -10.33 -2.37 5.10
CA ALA A 303 -8.98 -2.02 5.50
C ALA A 303 -8.74 -2.34 6.98
N ASP A 304 -7.52 -2.79 7.29
CA ASP A 304 -7.08 -3.17 8.63
C ASP A 304 -5.67 -2.64 8.94
N GLY A 305 -5.20 -1.68 8.13
CA GLY A 305 -3.97 -0.94 8.36
C GLY A 305 -3.96 0.42 7.67
N PHE A 306 -2.96 1.25 7.99
CA PHE A 306 -2.73 2.52 7.32
C PHE A 306 -1.28 3.00 7.43
N LEU A 307 -0.89 3.88 6.51
CA LEU A 307 0.36 4.63 6.58
C LEU A 307 0.15 5.93 7.38
N THR A 308 0.97 6.19 8.39
CA THR A 308 0.84 7.32 9.32
C THR A 308 2.17 8.05 9.54
N GLY A 309 2.10 9.32 9.97
CA GLY A 309 3.27 10.17 10.20
C GLY A 309 3.80 10.86 8.93
N GLY A 310 3.01 10.87 7.86
CA GLY A 310 3.35 11.54 6.60
C GLY A 310 3.75 10.61 5.46
N TYR A 311 3.97 11.22 4.30
CA TYR A 311 4.40 10.55 3.07
C TYR A 311 5.82 10.98 2.68
N LEU A 312 6.25 10.63 1.47
CA LEU A 312 7.61 10.92 1.01
C LEU A 312 7.87 12.40 0.74
N THR A 313 6.90 13.07 0.09
CA THR A 313 7.04 14.46 -0.39
C THR A 313 5.86 15.34 0.02
N THR A 314 4.81 14.76 0.61
CA THR A 314 3.61 15.48 1.03
C THR A 314 3.30 15.19 2.48
N ARG A 315 2.70 16.16 3.16
CA ARG A 315 2.22 15.97 4.53
C ARG A 315 1.04 15.00 4.50
N GLY A 316 1.11 13.99 5.34
CA GLY A 316 -0.03 13.13 5.68
C GLY A 316 -0.56 13.49 7.06
N ARG A 317 -1.49 12.69 7.57
CA ARG A 317 -2.01 12.79 8.92
C ARG A 317 -0.94 12.40 9.95
N ASP A 318 -0.93 13.12 11.06
CA ASP A 318 -0.03 12.86 12.18
C ASP A 318 -0.42 11.57 12.93
N ILE A 319 0.57 10.99 13.61
CA ILE A 319 0.41 9.72 14.33
C ILE A 319 -0.62 9.85 15.47
N SER A 320 -0.71 11.01 16.13
CA SER A 320 -1.60 11.18 17.28
C SER A 320 -3.08 11.14 16.88
N THR A 321 -3.43 11.78 15.76
CA THR A 321 -4.76 11.74 15.16
C THR A 321 -5.12 10.32 14.72
N ASP A 322 -4.16 9.59 14.12
CA ASP A 322 -4.39 8.21 13.71
C ASP A 322 -4.54 7.23 14.88
N ARG A 323 -3.84 7.46 15.99
CA ARG A 323 -4.09 6.70 17.22
C ARG A 323 -5.48 6.96 17.78
N GLN A 324 -5.99 8.18 17.67
CA GLN A 324 -7.38 8.45 18.06
C GLN A 324 -8.36 7.71 17.15
N LEU A 325 -8.15 7.73 15.84
CA LEU A 325 -8.95 6.96 14.88
C LEU A 325 -8.92 5.46 15.22
N ALA A 326 -7.73 4.89 15.44
CA ALA A 326 -7.55 3.48 15.80
C ALA A 326 -8.30 3.11 17.09
N ARG A 327 -8.25 3.97 18.13
CA ARG A 327 -9.01 3.76 19.39
C ARG A 327 -10.53 3.81 19.21
N GLN A 328 -11.05 4.57 18.24
CA GLN A 328 -12.49 4.55 17.96
C GLN A 328 -12.87 3.31 17.17
N LEU A 329 -12.03 2.91 16.21
CA LEU A 329 -12.26 1.73 15.38
C LEU A 329 -12.22 0.43 16.19
N SER A 330 -11.39 0.34 17.23
CA SER A 330 -11.32 -0.84 18.09
C SER A 330 -12.62 -1.16 18.83
N LYS A 331 -13.62 -0.27 18.80
CA LYS A 331 -14.96 -0.50 19.37
C LYS A 331 -15.91 -1.22 18.40
N PHE A 332 -15.52 -1.36 17.14
CA PHE A 332 -16.28 -2.08 16.11
C PHE A 332 -15.78 -3.53 15.90
N SER A 333 -14.67 -3.89 16.56
CA SER A 333 -14.04 -5.21 16.52
C SER A 333 -14.76 -6.22 17.40
#